data_AF-A0A1Q7Z2V5-F1
#
_entry.id   AF-A0A1Q7Z2V5-F1
#
_cell.length_a   1.000
_cell.length_b   1.000
_cell.length_c   1.000
_cell.angle_alpha   90.00
_cell.angle_beta   90.00
_cell.angle_gamma   90.00
#
_symmetry.space_group_name_H-M   'P 1'
#
loop_
_entity.id
_entity.type
_entity.pdbx_description
1 polymer ?
#
loop_
_entity_poly.entity_id
_entity_poly.type
_entity_poly.pdbx_seq_one_letter_code
_entity_poly.pdbx_strand_id
1 'polypeptide(L)' 'MGENIEAKKDVGLLIVQSKVRDLIREKEMRTSDEFISALSEHVRAAVEKAVSRAKENGRSTLRPADL' A
#
# COMPACT_ATOMS: atom_id res chain seq x y z
N MET A 1 9.90 -18.14 -17.14
CA MET A 1 9.25 -16.86 -17.49
C MET A 1 7.76 -17.13 -17.39
N GLY A 2 7.04 -16.79 -16.33
CA GLY A 2 7.24 -15.70 -15.39
C GLY A 2 6.06 -14.76 -15.51
N GLU A 3 4.84 -15.26 -15.30
CA GLU A 3 3.62 -14.47 -15.20
C GLU A 3 2.65 -15.25 -14.31
N ASN A 4 2.60 -14.87 -13.03
CA ASN A 4 1.56 -15.29 -12.11
C ASN A 4 0.69 -14.05 -11.89
N ILE A 5 -0.17 -13.80 -12.87
CA ILE A 5 -1.15 -12.70 -12.83
C ILE A 5 -2.42 -13.23 -12.15
N GLU A 6 -3.02 -12.35 -11.34
CA GLU A 6 -4.33 -12.46 -10.71
C GLU A 6 -4.46 -13.29 -9.43
N ALA A 7 -3.82 -12.81 -8.36
CA ALA A 7 -4.49 -12.81 -7.07
C ALA A 7 -5.37 -11.55 -6.97
N LYS A 8 -6.54 -11.57 -7.61
CA LYS A 8 -7.70 -10.75 -7.25
C LYS A 8 -8.16 -11.22 -5.86
N LYS A 9 -7.40 -10.84 -4.83
CA LYS A 9 -7.93 -10.82 -3.47
C LYS A 9 -8.54 -9.44 -3.30
N ASP A 10 -9.79 -9.43 -2.90
CA ASP A 10 -10.44 -8.32 -2.24
C ASP A 10 -9.57 -7.93 -1.03
N VAL A 11 -8.50 -7.16 -1.28
CA VAL A 11 -7.58 -6.71 -0.24
C VAL A 11 -8.29 -5.53 0.38
N GLY A 12 -9.14 -5.85 1.37
CA GLY A 12 -9.73 -4.85 2.25
C GLY A 12 -8.67 -3.81 2.61
N LEU A 13 -9.09 -2.54 2.58
CA LEU A 13 -8.22 -1.37 2.73
C LEU A 13 -7.04 -1.64 3.67
N LEU A 14 -5.82 -1.53 3.12
CA LEU A 14 -4.59 -1.69 3.89
C LEU A 14 -4.39 -0.55 4.91
N ILE A 15 -5.22 0.48 4.79
CA ILE A 15 -5.21 1.67 5.62
C ILE A 15 -6.52 1.78 6.42
N VAL A 16 -6.40 2.20 7.68
CA VAL A 16 -7.57 2.50 8.51
C VAL A 16 -8.13 3.85 8.07
N GLN A 17 -9.25 3.83 7.34
CA GLN A 17 -9.84 5.07 6.79
C GLN A 17 -10.07 6.14 7.86
N SER A 18 -10.53 5.75 9.06
CA SER A 18 -10.77 6.70 10.15
C SER A 18 -9.51 7.51 10.46
N LYS A 19 -8.39 6.83 10.72
CA LYS A 19 -7.12 7.50 11.04
C LYS A 19 -6.65 8.43 9.92
N VAL A 20 -6.84 8.02 8.66
CA VAL A 20 -6.47 8.84 7.50
C VAL A 20 -7.36 10.07 7.39
N ARG A 21 -8.68 9.91 7.56
CA ARG A 21 -9.63 11.03 7.53
C ARG A 21 -9.41 11.97 8.70
N ASP A 22 -9.10 11.45 9.88
CA ASP A 22 -8.80 12.25 11.08
C ASP A 22 -7.56 13.12 10.83
N LEU A 23 -6.48 12.54 10.30
CA LEU A 23 -5.25 13.25 9.95
C LEU A 23 -5.44 14.33 8.86
N ILE A 24 -6.37 14.10 7.92
CA ILE A 24 -6.71 15.09 6.88
C ILE A 24 -7.62 16.19 7.45
N ARG A 25 -8.53 15.85 8.36
CA ARG A 25 -9.38 16.82 9.08
C ARG A 25 -8.57 17.73 10.00
N GLU A 26 -7.54 17.21 10.66
CA GLU A 26 -6.58 18.01 11.45
C GLU A 26 -5.88 19.09 10.60
N LYS A 27 -5.78 18.87 9.29
CA LYS A 27 -5.23 19.81 8.31
C LYS A 27 -6.30 20.69 7.65
N GLU A 28 -7.52 20.71 8.20
CA GLU A 28 -8.68 21.44 7.69
C GLU A 28 -9.09 21.05 6.26
N MET A 29 -8.71 19.84 5.81
CA MET A 29 -9.02 19.33 4.49
C MET A 29 -10.13 18.26 4.55
N ARG A 30 -10.77 18.01 3.40
CA ARG A 30 -11.74 16.92 3.23
C ARG A 30 -11.19 15.88 2.29
N THR A 31 -11.59 14.63 2.50
CA THR A 31 -11.13 13.47 1.73
C THR A 31 -12.30 12.82 1.03
N SER A 32 -12.18 12.56 -0.27
CA SER A 32 -13.10 11.72 -1.01
C SER A 32 -12.83 10.24 -0.75
N ASP A 33 -13.84 9.40 -0.95
CA ASP A 33 -13.68 7.95 -0.81
C ASP A 33 -12.72 7.39 -1.87
N GLU A 34 -12.67 8.00 -3.07
CA GLU A 34 -11.69 7.69 -4.11
C GLU A 34 -10.25 7.94 -3.68
N PHE A 35 -9.97 9.02 -2.93
CA PHE A 35 -8.62 9.28 -2.43
C PHE A 35 -8.17 8.19 -1.46
N ILE A 36 -9.07 7.72 -0.60
CA ILE A 36 -8.79 6.64 0.35
C ILE A 36 -8.47 5.34 -0.41
N SER A 37 -9.25 5.01 -1.44
CA SER A 37 -8.99 3.86 -2.31
C SER A 37 -7.63 3.98 -3.01
N ALA A 38 -7.34 5.13 -3.62
CA ALA A 38 -6.08 5.40 -4.32
C ALA A 38 -4.87 5.35 -3.37
N LEU A 39 -4.99 5.88 -2.15
CA LEU A 39 -3.93 5.80 -1.15
C LEU A 39 -3.67 4.35 -0.74
N SER A 40 -4.71 3.55 -0.55
CA SER A 40 -4.57 2.12 -0.23
C SER A 40 -3.87 1.37 -1.35
N GLU A 41 -4.20 1.68 -2.61
CA GLU A 41 -3.52 1.10 -3.77
C GLU A 41 -2.06 1.54 -3.86
N HIS A 42 -1.76 2.80 -3.56
CA HIS A 42 -0.39 3.31 -3.52
C HIS A 42 0.46 2.59 -2.47
N VAL A 43 -0.07 2.41 -1.25
CA VAL A 43 0.60 1.65 -0.19
C VAL A 43 0.84 0.21 -0.62
N ARG A 44 -0.16 -0.43 -1.26
CA ARG A 44 0.00 -1.78 -1.80
C ARG A 44 1.15 -1.86 -2.81
N ALA A 45 1.18 -0.94 -3.78
CA ALA A 45 2.21 -0.89 -4.80
C ALA A 45 3.60 -0.66 -4.19
N ALA A 46 3.72 0.17 -3.16
CA ALA A 46 4.97 0.39 -2.43
C ALA A 46 5.44 -0.91 -1.74
N VAL A 47 4.53 -1.62 -1.05
CA VAL A 47 4.85 -2.91 -0.41
C VAL A 47 5.26 -3.96 -1.44
N GLU A 48 4.56 -4.07 -2.58
CA GLU A 48 4.92 -5.02 -3.64
C GLU A 48 6.31 -4.73 -4.22
N LYS A 49 6.66 -3.45 -4.44
CA LYS A 49 8.02 -3.06 -4.85
C LYS A 49 9.06 -3.44 -3.81
N ALA A 50 8.77 -3.19 -2.53
CA ALA A 50 9.66 -3.55 -1.43
C ALA A 50 9.87 -5.08 -1.34
N VAL A 51 8.80 -5.86 -1.54
CA VAL A 51 8.88 -7.33 -1.59
C VAL A 51 9.73 -7.80 -2.76
N SER A 52 9.59 -7.19 -3.94
CA SER A 52 10.42 -7.53 -5.10
C SER A 52 11.90 -7.24 -4.84
N ARG A 53 12.24 -6.06 -4.31
CA ARG A 53 13.62 -5.70 -3.93
C ARG A 53 14.20 -6.62 -2.86
N ALA A 54 13.41 -6.94 -1.83
CA ALA A 54 13.85 -7.86 -0.79
C ALA A 54 14.14 -9.25 -1.36
N LYS A 55 13.28 -9.77 -2.24
CA LYS A 55 13.48 -11.04 -2.94
C LYS A 55 14.71 -11.02 -3.85
N GLU A 56 14.92 -9.94 -4.62
CA GLU A 56 16.12 -9.76 -5.46
C GLU A 56 17.40 -9.76 -4.61
N ASN A 57 17.34 -9.17 -3.42
CA ASN A 57 18.42 -9.18 -2.44
C ASN A 57 18.55 -10.50 -1.67
N GLY A 58 17.74 -11.53 -1.98
CA GLY A 58 17.74 -12.83 -1.32
C GLY A 58 17.24 -12.80 0.13
N ARG A 59 16.47 -11.76 0.50
CA ARG A 59 15.98 -11.52 1.86
C ARG A 59 14.49 -11.79 1.96
N SER A 60 14.09 -12.47 3.03
CA SER A 60 12.68 -12.69 3.40
C SER A 60 12.13 -11.62 4.36
N THR A 61 12.98 -10.66 4.76
CA THR A 61 12.63 -9.58 5.69
C THR A 61 12.70 -8.24 4.98
N LEU A 62 11.56 -7.55 4.90
CA LEU A 62 11.47 -6.17 4.42
C LEU A 62 12.17 -5.24 5.40
N ARG A 63 13.04 -4.37 4.89
CA ARG A 63 13.72 -3.33 5.67
C ARG A 63 13.27 -1.94 5.22
N PRO A 64 13.54 -0.88 5.99
CA PRO A 64 13.27 0.49 5.56
C PRO A 64 13.94 0.85 4.23
N ALA A 65 15.06 0.19 3.90
CA ALA A 65 15.77 0.37 2.64
C ALA A 65 15.05 -0.23 1.41
N ASP A 66 14.06 -1.11 1.61
CA ASP A 66 13.31 -1.73 0.52
C ASP A 66 12.07 -0.92 0.11
N LEU A 67 11.57 -0.04 1.00
CA LEU A 67 10.39 0.81 0.77
C LEU A 67 10.58 1.84 -0.36
#